data_AF-A0A9D4ETK7-F1
#
_entry.id   AF-A0A9D4ETK7-F1
#
_cell.length_a   1.000
_cell.length_b   1.000
_cell.length_c   1.000
_cell.angle_alpha   90.00
_cell.angle_beta   90.00
_cell.angle_gamma   90.00
#
_symmetry.space_group_name_H-M   'P 1'
#
loop_
_entity.id
_entity.type
_entity.pdbx_description
1 polymer ?
#
loop_
_entity_poly.entity_id
_entity_poly.type
_entity_poly.pdbx_seq_one_letter_code
_entity_poly.pdbx_strand_id
1 'polypeptide(L)'
;MTEGITSLREELKSMLKQEEIEKLITSTITTIMAKIEENMNNKIEHLVSSKFNEMQSKIDSLEFDNTNLKEKLQKIEDITTSENKSLQEQVNKAYALSKLAHQKANYNEQYFRKNNIKILNIQENRDESEELLTKTVTSTLKTHAGVDLLLTDIVAIPPSPH
;
A
#
# COMPACT_ATOMS: atom_id res chain seq x y z
N MET A 1 -103.20 -24.58 -24.74
CA MET A 1 -102.16 -24.18 -23.75
C MET A 1 -100.80 -23.89 -24.38
N THR A 2 -100.48 -24.46 -25.54
CA THR A 2 -99.20 -24.26 -26.25
C THR A 2 -99.06 -22.90 -26.94
N GLU A 3 -100.14 -22.35 -27.53
CA GLU A 3 -100.12 -21.05 -28.26
C GLU A 3 -99.77 -19.85 -27.36
N GLY A 4 -100.28 -19.80 -26.13
CA GLY A 4 -99.96 -18.72 -25.19
C GLY A 4 -98.48 -18.72 -24.77
N ILE A 5 -97.88 -19.92 -24.63
CA ILE A 5 -96.44 -20.08 -24.34
C ILE A 5 -95.60 -19.66 -25.56
N THR A 6 -96.07 -19.93 -26.78
CA THR A 6 -95.34 -19.54 -28.00
C THR A 6 -95.38 -18.04 -28.22
N SER A 7 -96.54 -17.40 -28.02
CA SER A 7 -96.71 -15.94 -28.07
C SER A 7 -95.82 -15.23 -27.06
N LEU A 8 -95.85 -15.68 -25.79
CA LEU A 8 -94.97 -15.13 -24.75
C LEU A 8 -93.50 -15.28 -25.12
N ARG A 9 -93.10 -16.40 -25.75
CA ARG A 9 -91.72 -16.67 -26.13
C ARG A 9 -91.26 -15.78 -27.29
N GLU A 10 -92.11 -15.51 -28.27
CA GLU A 10 -91.82 -14.56 -29.36
C GLU A 10 -91.78 -13.12 -28.86
N GLU A 11 -92.69 -12.75 -27.96
CA GLU A 11 -92.73 -11.42 -27.34
C GLU A 11 -91.45 -11.18 -26.51
N LEU A 12 -91.03 -12.17 -25.71
CA LEU A 12 -89.74 -12.13 -24.98
C LEU A 12 -88.53 -12.04 -25.93
N LYS A 13 -88.58 -12.74 -27.07
CA LYS A 13 -87.55 -12.67 -28.11
C LYS A 13 -87.52 -11.31 -28.81
N SER A 14 -88.67 -10.66 -28.97
CA SER A 14 -88.79 -9.34 -29.57
C SER A 14 -88.37 -8.21 -28.62
N MET A 15 -88.56 -8.42 -27.31
CA MET A 15 -88.12 -7.50 -26.25
C MET A 15 -86.62 -7.60 -25.99
N LEU A 16 -86.02 -8.80 -26.12
CA LEU A 16 -84.57 -8.98 -26.05
C LEU A 16 -83.95 -8.87 -27.45
N LYS A 17 -83.79 -7.63 -27.93
CA LYS A 17 -83.05 -7.40 -29.16
C LYS A 17 -81.58 -7.75 -28.93
N GLN A 18 -81.07 -8.68 -29.71
CA GLN A 18 -79.68 -9.13 -29.65
C GLN A 18 -78.68 -7.97 -29.69
N GLU A 19 -78.97 -6.91 -30.45
CA GLU A 19 -78.16 -5.67 -30.50
C GLU A 19 -78.04 -4.95 -29.15
N GLU A 20 -79.07 -4.96 -28.31
CA GLU A 20 -79.03 -4.29 -27.00
C GLU A 20 -78.15 -5.08 -26.03
N ILE A 21 -78.21 -6.41 -26.10
CA ILE A 21 -77.34 -7.31 -25.33
C ILE A 21 -75.89 -7.16 -25.80
N GLU A 22 -75.64 -7.14 -27.10
CA GLU A 22 -74.29 -6.95 -27.66
C GLU A 22 -73.71 -5.58 -27.28
N LYS A 23 -74.51 -4.51 -27.30
CA LYS A 23 -74.08 -3.18 -26.83
C LYS A 23 -73.74 -3.18 -25.35
N LEU A 24 -74.55 -3.83 -24.51
CA LEU A 24 -74.31 -3.92 -23.07
C LEU A 24 -73.03 -4.72 -22.78
N ILE A 25 -72.85 -5.86 -23.45
CA ILE A 25 -71.65 -6.70 -23.30
C ILE A 25 -70.41 -5.91 -23.74
N THR A 26 -70.48 -5.25 -24.90
CA THR A 26 -69.37 -4.46 -25.43
C THR A 26 -69.01 -3.32 -24.48
N SER A 27 -69.99 -2.55 -23.98
CA SER A 27 -69.70 -1.45 -23.04
C SER A 27 -69.10 -1.97 -21.73
N THR A 28 -69.57 -3.12 -21.24
CA THR A 28 -69.07 -3.76 -20.02
C THR A 28 -67.63 -4.22 -20.20
N ILE A 29 -67.32 -4.91 -21.31
CA ILE A 29 -65.95 -5.37 -21.63
C ILE A 29 -65.01 -4.18 -21.80
N THR A 30 -65.41 -3.13 -22.52
CA THR A 30 -64.60 -1.92 -22.70
C THR A 30 -64.29 -1.25 -21.37
N THR A 31 -65.28 -1.17 -20.46
CA THR A 31 -65.08 -0.62 -19.11
C THR A 31 -64.12 -1.46 -18.28
N ILE A 32 -64.23 -2.79 -18.37
CA ILE A 32 -63.32 -3.71 -17.69
C ILE A 32 -61.89 -3.56 -18.22
N MET A 33 -61.71 -3.52 -19.55
CA MET A 33 -60.40 -3.35 -20.18
C MET A 33 -59.74 -2.03 -19.76
N ALA A 34 -60.49 -0.92 -19.79
CA ALA A 34 -59.97 0.38 -19.34
C ALA A 34 -59.52 0.34 -17.87
N LYS A 35 -60.28 -0.31 -16.98
CA LYS A 35 -59.89 -0.50 -15.57
C LYS A 35 -58.66 -1.39 -15.41
N ILE A 36 -58.50 -2.40 -16.25
CA ILE A 36 -57.32 -3.27 -16.23
C ILE A 36 -56.09 -2.47 -16.67
N GLU A 37 -56.19 -1.71 -17.76
CA GLU A 37 -55.11 -0.84 -18.24
C GLU A 37 -54.69 0.19 -17.19
N GLU A 38 -55.65 0.88 -16.58
CA GLU A 38 -55.39 1.85 -15.51
C GLU A 38 -54.67 1.20 -14.32
N ASN A 39 -55.16 0.05 -13.84
CA ASN A 39 -54.53 -0.68 -12.74
C ASN A 39 -53.12 -1.18 -13.10
N MET A 40 -52.91 -1.65 -14.33
CA MET A 40 -51.59 -2.08 -14.79
C MET A 40 -50.63 -0.89 -14.85
N ASN A 41 -51.04 0.23 -15.42
CA ASN A 41 -50.22 1.44 -15.50
C ASN A 41 -49.82 1.94 -14.11
N ASN A 42 -50.78 2.05 -13.18
CA ASN A 42 -50.50 2.45 -11.79
C ASN A 42 -49.51 1.50 -11.12
N LYS A 43 -49.63 0.19 -11.34
CA LYS A 43 -48.72 -0.81 -10.76
C LYS A 43 -47.32 -0.73 -11.37
N ILE A 44 -47.22 -0.49 -12.67
CA ILE A 44 -45.95 -0.30 -13.37
C ILE A 44 -45.28 0.98 -12.85
N GLU A 45 -45.98 2.11 -12.79
CA GLU A 45 -45.45 3.37 -12.28
C GLU A 45 -44.94 3.24 -10.84
N HIS A 46 -45.68 2.56 -9.98
CA HIS A 46 -45.25 2.31 -8.61
C HIS A 46 -43.99 1.43 -8.57
N LEU A 47 -43.93 0.38 -9.38
CA LEU A 47 -42.77 -0.52 -9.43
C LEU A 47 -41.52 0.23 -9.92
N VAL A 48 -41.66 1.02 -10.99
CA VAL A 48 -40.59 1.85 -11.56
C VAL A 48 -40.11 2.86 -10.54
N SER A 49 -41.02 3.60 -9.90
CA SER A 49 -40.66 4.61 -8.89
C SER A 49 -39.95 3.98 -7.69
N SER A 50 -40.43 2.84 -7.21
CA SER A 50 -39.80 2.11 -6.10
C SER A 50 -38.39 1.65 -6.46
N LYS A 51 -38.20 1.09 -7.67
CA LYS A 51 -36.89 0.63 -8.13
C LYS A 51 -35.93 1.78 -8.40
N PHE A 52 -36.42 2.88 -8.94
CA PHE A 52 -35.65 4.10 -9.15
C PHE A 52 -35.13 4.64 -7.81
N ASN A 53 -36.00 4.75 -6.80
CA ASN A 53 -35.59 5.20 -5.47
C ASN A 53 -34.56 4.26 -4.81
N GLU A 54 -34.75 2.94 -4.93
CA GLU A 54 -33.78 1.95 -4.43
C GLU A 54 -32.41 2.11 -5.11
N MET A 55 -32.40 2.32 -6.44
CA MET A 55 -31.17 2.57 -7.19
C MET A 55 -30.51 3.89 -6.78
N GLN A 56 -31.29 4.96 -6.63
CA GLN A 56 -30.76 6.26 -6.22
C GLN A 56 -30.10 6.18 -4.84
N SER A 57 -30.76 5.55 -3.86
CA SER A 57 -30.15 5.38 -2.54
C SER A 57 -28.84 4.57 -2.57
N LYS A 58 -28.73 3.58 -3.47
CA LYS A 58 -27.48 2.83 -3.67
C LYS A 58 -26.40 3.71 -4.30
N ILE A 59 -26.76 4.54 -5.27
CA ILE A 59 -25.83 5.49 -5.90
C ILE A 59 -25.30 6.46 -4.84
N ASP A 60 -26.19 7.08 -4.06
CA ASP A 60 -25.82 8.04 -3.02
C ASP A 60 -24.88 7.40 -1.97
N SER A 61 -25.17 6.15 -1.57
CA SER A 61 -24.31 5.39 -0.66
C SER A 61 -22.92 5.13 -1.26
N LEU A 62 -22.86 4.75 -2.53
CA LEU A 62 -21.60 4.49 -3.22
C LEU A 62 -20.79 5.78 -3.42
N GLU A 63 -21.44 6.90 -3.71
CA GLU A 63 -20.78 8.21 -3.82
C GLU A 63 -20.20 8.66 -2.47
N PHE A 64 -20.93 8.45 -1.38
CA PHE A 64 -20.44 8.70 -0.04
C PHE A 64 -19.20 7.85 0.28
N ASP A 65 -19.26 6.54 0.04
CA ASP A 65 -18.14 5.63 0.28
C ASP A 65 -16.93 5.98 -0.57
N ASN A 66 -17.13 6.34 -1.84
CA ASN A 66 -16.05 6.75 -2.74
C ASN A 66 -15.37 8.03 -2.25
N THR A 67 -16.15 9.00 -1.77
CA THR A 67 -15.62 10.25 -1.20
C THR A 67 -14.79 9.97 0.06
N ASN A 68 -15.31 9.14 0.97
CA ASN A 68 -14.60 8.72 2.18
C ASN A 68 -13.31 7.95 1.87
N LEU A 69 -13.33 7.07 0.85
CA LEU A 69 -12.14 6.35 0.41
C LEU A 69 -11.08 7.28 -0.18
N LYS A 70 -11.48 8.26 -1.01
CA LYS A 70 -10.56 9.27 -1.54
C LYS A 70 -9.88 10.07 -0.42
N GLU A 71 -10.63 10.50 0.60
CA GLU A 71 -10.05 11.23 1.74
C GLU A 71 -9.05 10.38 2.53
N LYS A 72 -9.37 9.10 2.76
CA LYS A 72 -8.44 8.18 3.44
C LYS A 72 -7.17 7.97 2.63
N LEU A 73 -7.30 7.83 1.31
CA LEU A 73 -6.17 7.62 0.41
C LEU A 73 -5.25 8.85 0.39
N GLN A 74 -5.83 10.06 0.33
CA GLN A 74 -5.08 11.31 0.41
C GLN A 74 -4.28 11.40 1.72
N LYS A 75 -4.91 11.08 2.87
CA LYS A 75 -4.24 11.09 4.17
C LYS A 75 -3.05 10.13 4.21
N ILE A 76 -3.20 8.93 3.64
CA ILE A 76 -2.12 7.95 3.58
C ILE A 76 -0.97 8.46 2.69
N GLU A 77 -1.30 9.09 1.57
CA GLU A 77 -0.31 9.65 0.64
C GLU A 77 0.50 10.77 1.29
N ASP A 78 -0.16 11.68 2.02
CA ASP A 78 0.48 12.76 2.75
C ASP A 78 1.43 12.23 3.84
N ILE A 79 0.96 11.25 4.63
CA ILE A 79 1.78 10.59 5.68
C ILE A 79 3.00 9.92 5.04
N THR A 80 2.79 9.08 4.02
CA THR A 80 3.85 8.33 3.36
C THR A 80 4.90 9.26 2.76
N THR A 81 4.47 10.36 2.15
CA THR A 81 5.38 11.36 1.56
C THR A 81 6.22 12.04 2.65
N SER A 82 5.60 12.39 3.77
CA SER A 82 6.31 13.01 4.90
C SER A 82 7.32 12.06 5.57
N GLU A 83 6.95 10.80 5.76
CA GLU A 83 7.80 9.77 6.36
C GLU A 83 8.99 9.44 5.47
N ASN A 84 8.77 9.29 4.15
CA ASN A 84 9.85 9.06 3.20
C ASN A 84 10.86 10.20 3.19
N LYS A 85 10.40 11.45 3.27
CA LYS A 85 11.30 12.61 3.36
C LYS A 85 12.14 12.57 4.64
N SER A 86 11.50 12.28 5.78
CA SER A 86 12.20 12.14 7.07
C SER A 86 13.23 11.01 7.05
N LEU A 87 12.87 9.85 6.50
CA LEU A 87 13.77 8.70 6.37
C LEU A 87 14.96 9.03 5.45
N GLN A 88 14.71 9.70 4.33
CA GLN A 88 15.78 10.14 3.42
C GLN A 88 16.78 11.05 4.14
N GLU A 89 16.29 12.00 4.94
CA GLU A 89 17.14 12.90 5.72
C GLU A 89 17.96 12.15 6.78
N GLN A 90 17.37 11.15 7.45
CA GLN A 90 18.06 10.32 8.44
C GLN A 90 19.16 9.46 7.80
N VAL A 91 18.87 8.84 6.65
CA VAL A 91 19.86 8.06 5.90
C VAL A 91 21.03 8.94 5.46
N ASN A 92 20.75 10.14 4.95
CA ASN A 92 21.79 11.09 4.54
C ASN A 92 22.67 11.52 5.73
N LYS A 93 22.07 11.79 6.89
CA LYS A 93 22.82 12.12 8.12
C LYS A 93 23.68 10.94 8.57
N ALA A 94 23.12 9.73 8.62
CA ALA A 94 23.87 8.53 9.00
C ALA A 94 25.05 8.27 8.07
N TYR A 95 24.85 8.44 6.76
CA TYR A 95 25.91 8.31 5.76
C TYR A 95 27.03 9.33 5.97
N ALA A 96 26.68 10.61 6.19
CA ALA A 96 27.65 11.67 6.46
C ALA A 96 28.47 11.37 7.74
N LEU A 97 27.81 10.93 8.81
CA LEU A 97 28.46 10.55 10.06
C LEU A 97 29.38 9.34 9.88
N SER A 98 28.94 8.33 9.15
CA SER A 98 29.75 7.15 8.84
C SER A 98 31.03 7.53 8.08
N LYS A 99 30.90 8.39 7.06
CA LYS A 99 32.05 8.90 6.29
C LYS A 99 33.04 9.65 7.18
N LEU A 100 32.55 10.53 8.06
CA LEU A 100 33.39 11.27 9.01
C LEU A 100 34.07 10.34 10.03
N ALA A 101 33.34 9.35 10.55
CA ALA A 101 33.88 8.37 11.49
C ALA A 101 35.01 7.56 10.83
N HIS A 102 34.82 7.14 9.58
CA HIS A 102 35.84 6.41 8.83
C HIS A 102 37.09 7.27 8.59
N GLN A 103 36.92 8.54 8.20
CA GLN A 103 38.03 9.48 8.05
C GLN A 103 38.81 9.68 9.35
N LYS A 104 38.10 9.83 10.48
CA LYS A 104 38.73 9.97 11.80
C LYS A 104 39.45 8.69 12.25
N ALA A 105 38.87 7.52 12.00
CA ALA A 105 39.50 6.24 12.31
C ALA A 105 40.83 6.09 11.54
N ASN A 106 40.82 6.39 10.23
CA ASN A 106 42.01 6.33 9.39
C ASN A 106 43.08 7.35 9.86
N TYR A 107 42.67 8.57 10.19
CA TYR A 107 43.58 9.58 10.73
C TYR A 107 44.21 9.12 12.04
N ASN A 108 43.40 8.58 12.96
CA ASN A 108 43.89 8.09 14.25
C ASN A 108 44.86 6.91 14.09
N GLU A 109 44.58 5.97 13.17
CA GLU A 109 45.49 4.85 12.89
C GLU A 109 46.82 5.34 12.33
N GLN A 110 46.81 6.30 11.39
CA GLN A 110 48.02 6.90 10.84
C GLN A 110 48.81 7.67 11.90
N TYR A 111 48.13 8.45 12.74
CA TYR A 111 48.76 9.21 13.81
C TYR A 111 49.43 8.29 14.84
N PHE A 112 48.73 7.22 15.27
CA PHE A 112 49.27 6.24 16.21
C PHE A 112 50.49 5.51 15.66
N ARG A 113 50.52 5.24 14.35
CA ARG A 113 51.62 4.53 13.69
C ARG A 113 52.72 5.43 13.14
N LYS A 114 52.62 6.75 13.30
CA LYS A 114 53.55 7.72 12.67
C LYS A 114 55.01 7.46 13.03
N ASN A 115 55.26 7.00 14.25
CA ASN A 115 56.61 6.73 14.75
C ASN A 115 56.95 5.22 14.74
N ASN A 116 56.08 4.38 14.16
CA ASN A 116 56.31 2.94 14.10
C ASN A 116 57.17 2.61 12.89
N ILE A 117 58.27 1.89 13.11
CA ILE A 117 59.13 1.38 12.04
C ILE A 117 58.80 -0.11 11.86
N LYS A 118 58.45 -0.51 10.63
CA LYS A 118 58.31 -1.92 10.29
C LYS A 118 59.65 -2.46 9.82
N ILE A 119 60.16 -3.47 10.51
CA ILE A 119 61.37 -4.18 10.13
C ILE A 119 60.93 -5.56 9.63
N LEU A 120 61.33 -5.90 8.41
CA LEU A 120 60.94 -7.13 7.72
C LEU A 120 62.16 -8.04 7.58
N ASN A 121 61.91 -9.35 7.44
CA ASN A 121 62.94 -10.37 7.23
C ASN A 121 63.99 -10.46 8.36
N ILE A 122 63.60 -10.14 9.60
CA ILE A 122 64.41 -10.50 10.78
C ILE A 122 64.28 -12.01 10.98
N GLN A 123 65.41 -12.69 11.22
CA GLN A 123 65.38 -14.11 11.59
C GLN A 123 64.74 -14.27 12.97
N GLU A 124 63.59 -14.94 13.01
CA GLU A 124 62.90 -15.24 14.27
C GLU A 124 63.59 -16.41 14.98
N ASN A 125 64.16 -16.18 16.16
CA ASN A 125 64.56 -17.27 17.05
C ASN A 125 63.44 -17.52 18.07
N ARG A 126 63.04 -18.78 18.25
CA ARG A 126 61.84 -19.18 19.02
C ARG A 126 61.84 -18.83 20.51
N ASP A 127 63.01 -18.49 21.08
CA ASP A 127 63.21 -18.24 22.52
C ASP A 127 63.71 -16.82 22.82
N GLU A 128 63.52 -15.84 21.94
CA GLU A 128 64.02 -14.49 22.17
C GLU A 128 63.27 -13.76 23.29
N SER A 129 64.02 -13.34 24.31
CA SER A 129 63.55 -12.33 25.24
C SER A 129 63.46 -10.97 24.55
N GLU A 130 62.54 -10.12 25.01
CA GLU A 130 62.35 -8.75 24.50
C GLU A 130 63.66 -7.92 24.51
N GLU A 131 64.55 -8.21 25.46
CA GLU A 131 65.87 -7.57 25.57
C GLU A 131 66.81 -7.98 24.41
N LEU A 132 66.76 -9.25 23.98
CA LEU A 132 67.59 -9.74 22.87
C LEU A 132 67.10 -9.15 21.53
N LEU A 133 65.78 -9.12 21.33
CA LEU A 133 65.15 -8.48 20.17
C LEU A 133 65.54 -7.00 20.06
N THR A 134 65.48 -6.28 21.18
CA THR A 134 65.86 -4.86 21.23
C THR A 134 67.32 -4.65 20.83
N LYS A 135 68.25 -5.48 21.32
CA LYS A 135 69.66 -5.43 20.93
C LYS A 135 69.88 -5.74 19.45
N THR A 136 69.19 -6.75 18.92
CA THR A 136 69.25 -7.12 17.50
C THR A 136 68.74 -5.99 16.61
N VAL A 137 67.62 -5.35 16.97
CA VAL A 137 67.05 -4.22 16.23
C VAL A 137 67.99 -3.01 16.26
N THR A 138 68.48 -2.61 17.45
CA THR A 138 69.37 -1.45 17.59
C THR A 138 70.69 -1.65 16.85
N SER A 139 71.30 -2.84 16.93
CA SER A 139 72.53 -3.14 16.20
C SER A 139 72.32 -3.16 14.68
N THR A 140 71.19 -3.70 14.21
CA THR A 140 70.83 -3.71 12.79
C THR A 140 70.65 -2.31 12.24
N LEU A 141 69.91 -1.45 12.95
CA LEU A 141 69.68 -0.06 12.56
C LEU A 141 70.97 0.77 12.59
N LYS A 142 71.84 0.56 13.59
CA LYS A 142 73.14 1.23 13.65
C LYS A 142 74.05 0.82 12.49
N THR A 143 74.10 -0.47 12.18
CA THR A 143 74.99 -1.02 11.15
C THR A 143 74.56 -0.62 9.74
N HIS A 144 73.26 -0.72 9.44
CA HIS A 144 72.75 -0.53 8.08
C HIS A 144 72.24 0.89 7.81
N ALA A 145 71.73 1.59 8.82
CA ALA A 145 71.15 2.93 8.67
C ALA A 145 71.96 4.03 9.38
N GLY A 146 73.01 3.67 10.14
CA GLY A 146 73.84 4.65 10.87
C GLY A 146 73.12 5.36 12.02
N VAL A 147 71.97 4.84 12.46
CA VAL A 147 71.15 5.44 13.51
C VAL A 147 71.53 4.86 14.86
N ASP A 148 71.89 5.73 15.81
CA ASP A 148 72.12 5.34 17.19
C ASP A 148 70.85 5.56 18.00
N LEU A 149 70.27 4.50 18.55
CA LEU A 149 69.04 4.55 19.35
C LEU A 149 69.37 4.21 20.81
N LEU A 150 68.83 5.01 21.73
CA LEU A 150 68.85 4.66 23.15
C LEU A 150 67.71 3.68 23.46
N LEU A 151 67.88 2.85 24.49
CA LEU A 151 66.84 1.94 24.94
C LEU A 151 65.55 2.67 25.37
N THR A 152 65.68 3.91 25.85
CA THR A 152 64.55 4.78 26.20
C THR A 152 63.76 5.31 25.00
N ASP A 153 64.35 5.26 23.80
CA ASP A 153 63.69 5.75 22.58
C ASP A 153 62.75 4.69 21.99
N ILE A 154 62.85 3.45 22.47
CA ILE A 154 62.06 2.30 22.01
C ILE A 154 60.94 2.05 23.03
N VAL A 155 59.71 2.31 22.63
CA VAL A 155 58.54 2.12 23.50
C VAL A 155 58.11 0.66 23.57
N ALA A 156 58.13 -0.06 22.44
CA ALA A 156 57.80 -1.48 22.36
C ALA A 156 58.27 -2.09 21.03
N ILE A 157 58.56 -3.39 21.02
CA ILE A 157 58.84 -4.17 19.81
C ILE A 157 57.88 -5.37 19.74
N PRO A 158 56.61 -5.17 19.37
CA PRO A 158 55.68 -6.27 19.20
C PRO A 158 55.92 -6.99 17.86
N PRO A 159 55.82 -8.32 17.81
CA PRO A 159 55.74 -9.03 16.54
C PRO A 159 54.47 -8.58 15.78
N SER A 160 54.57 -8.45 14.46
CA SER A 160 53.38 -8.16 13.67
C SER A 160 52.47 -9.40 13.68
N PRO A 161 51.16 -9.27 13.99
CA PRO A 161 50.23 -10.37 13.81
C PRO A 161 50.22 -10.79 12.32
N HIS A 162 50.22 -12.10 12.07
CA HIS A 162 50.08 -12.69 10.74
C HIS A 162 48.66 -12.49 10.18
#